data_AF-A0A1D6GLZ8-F1
#
_entry.id   AF-A0A1D6GLZ8-F1
#
_cell.length_a   1.000
_cell.length_b   1.000
_cell.length_c   1.000
_cell.angle_alpha   90.00
_cell.angle_beta   90.00
_cell.angle_gamma   90.00
#
_symmetry.space_group_name_H-M   'P 1'
#
loop_
_entity.id
_entity.type
_entity.pdbx_description
1 polymer ?
#
loop_
_entity_poly.entity_id
_entity_poly.type
_entity_poly.pdbx_seq_one_letter_code
_entity_poly.pdbx_strand_id
1 'polypeptide(L)'
;MVKRSKKSKSKRVTLRQKHKVQRKVKEHHRKKRKEAKKAGKAGQRRKVEKDPGIPNEWPFKEQELKALEARRAQALQELELKKQARKERAQKRKAGLLEDEDIASLASAASAQGSEFAAKENAPLLVAKINDHSERSFYKELVKVIEASDVIVEVLDARDPLGTRCIDMEKMVRKADPSKRIVLLLNKIGIMT
;
A
#
# COMPACT_ATOMS: atom_id res chain seq x y z
N MET A 1 24.74 -56.71 10.36
CA MET A 1 24.94 -55.39 11.02
C MET A 1 25.16 -54.32 9.96
N VAL A 2 24.20 -53.41 9.77
CA VAL A 2 24.32 -52.34 8.76
C VAL A 2 25.32 -51.30 9.25
N LYS A 3 26.43 -51.12 8.51
CA LYS A 3 27.48 -50.15 8.82
C LYS A 3 26.91 -48.73 8.69
N ARG A 4 26.64 -48.06 9.81
CA ARG A 4 26.29 -46.62 9.84
C ARG A 4 27.39 -45.81 9.14
N SER A 5 27.00 -45.06 8.11
CA SER A 5 27.86 -44.11 7.39
C SER A 5 28.52 -43.15 8.37
N LYS A 6 29.84 -43.26 8.55
CA LYS A 6 30.64 -42.48 9.52
C LYS A 6 30.93 -41.04 9.06
N LYS A 7 30.25 -40.50 8.04
CA LYS A 7 30.68 -39.26 7.36
C LYS A 7 29.58 -38.21 7.13
N SER A 8 28.42 -38.28 7.77
CA SER A 8 27.45 -37.18 7.67
C SER A 8 27.84 -36.02 8.61
N LYS A 9 28.24 -34.87 8.04
CA LYS A 9 28.45 -33.65 8.84
C LYS A 9 27.11 -33.19 9.41
N SER A 10 27.12 -32.78 10.68
CA SER A 10 25.93 -32.22 11.33
C SER A 10 25.51 -30.92 10.65
N LYS A 11 24.19 -30.76 10.42
CA LYS A 11 23.58 -29.51 9.96
C LYS A 11 23.38 -28.50 11.10
N ARG A 12 23.68 -28.87 12.35
CA ARG A 12 23.54 -28.00 13.53
C ARG A 12 24.56 -26.86 13.44
N VAL A 13 24.06 -25.63 13.51
CA VAL A 13 24.89 -24.42 13.48
C VAL A 13 25.11 -23.93 14.90
N THR A 14 26.35 -23.64 15.26
CA THR A 14 26.65 -23.04 16.58
C THR A 14 26.19 -21.58 16.63
N LEU A 15 25.82 -21.08 17.81
CA LEU A 15 25.43 -19.67 17.99
C LEU A 15 26.51 -18.70 17.49
N ARG A 16 27.79 -19.02 17.73
CA ARG A 16 28.95 -18.28 17.21
C ARG A 16 28.94 -18.17 15.68
N GLN A 17 28.67 -19.26 14.98
CA GLN A 17 28.58 -19.28 13.52
C GLN A 17 27.36 -18.48 13.03
N LYS A 18 26.20 -18.62 13.67
CA LYS A 18 24.98 -17.85 13.35
C LYS A 18 25.23 -16.34 13.45
N HIS A 19 25.80 -15.88 14.56
CA HIS A 19 26.06 -14.45 14.78
C HIS A 19 27.15 -13.92 13.85
N LYS A 20 28.17 -14.74 13.52
CA LYS A 20 29.20 -14.41 12.53
C LYS A 20 28.59 -14.22 11.13
N VAL A 21 27.69 -15.10 10.71
CA VAL A 21 26.98 -14.99 9.42
C VAL A 21 26.11 -13.74 9.38
N GLN A 22 25.30 -13.50 10.42
CA GLN A 22 24.46 -12.31 10.51
C GLN A 22 25.27 -11.01 10.44
N ARG A 23 26.39 -10.93 11.16
CA ARG A 23 27.30 -9.77 11.11
C ARG A 23 27.86 -9.57 9.70
N LYS A 24 28.33 -10.64 9.04
CA LYS A 24 28.85 -10.57 7.67
C LYS A 24 27.79 -10.12 6.66
N VAL A 25 26.56 -10.65 6.74
CA VAL A 25 25.45 -10.25 5.87
C VAL A 25 25.09 -8.79 6.08
N LYS A 26 24.99 -8.34 7.33
CA LYS A 26 24.71 -6.93 7.68
C LYS A 26 25.78 -5.99 7.13
N GLU A 27 27.05 -6.36 7.27
CA GLU A 27 28.18 -5.58 6.76
C GLU A 27 28.17 -5.51 5.22
N HIS A 28 27.91 -6.64 4.56
CA HIS A 28 27.78 -6.71 3.11
C HIS A 28 26.61 -5.86 2.59
N HIS A 29 25.42 -5.93 3.21
CA HIS A 29 24.28 -5.08 2.85
C HIS A 29 24.59 -3.60 3.10
N ARG A 30 25.29 -3.26 4.19
CA ARG A 30 25.75 -1.90 4.46
C ARG A 30 26.69 -1.40 3.37
N LYS A 31 27.62 -2.23 2.90
CA LYS A 31 28.55 -1.90 1.82
C LYS A 31 27.83 -1.73 0.48
N LYS A 32 26.97 -2.68 0.08
CA LYS A 32 26.12 -2.57 -1.12
C LYS A 32 25.28 -1.30 -1.13
N ARG A 33 24.68 -0.92 0.01
CA ARG A 33 23.89 0.31 0.11
C ARG A 33 24.75 1.57 -0.08
N LYS A 34 25.99 1.59 0.45
CA LYS A 34 26.92 2.70 0.24
C LYS A 34 27.36 2.80 -1.22
N GLU A 35 27.68 1.67 -1.84
CA GLU A 35 28.04 1.59 -3.26
C GLU A 35 26.88 2.02 -4.16
N ALA A 36 25.65 1.55 -3.90
CA ALA A 36 24.46 1.96 -4.62
C ALA A 36 24.19 3.47 -4.50
N LYS A 37 24.40 4.06 -3.30
CA LYS A 37 24.30 5.52 -3.11
C LYS A 37 25.41 6.28 -3.86
N LYS A 38 26.63 5.72 -3.95
CA LYS A 38 27.73 6.31 -4.71
C LYS A 38 27.47 6.22 -6.22
N ALA A 39 26.98 5.08 -6.70
CA ALA A 39 26.58 4.86 -8.08
C ALA A 39 25.38 5.74 -8.49
N GLY A 40 24.38 5.89 -7.62
CA GLY A 40 23.23 6.78 -7.85
C GLY A 40 23.56 8.28 -7.82
N LYS A 41 24.73 8.67 -7.30
CA LYS A 41 25.26 10.04 -7.36
C LYS A 41 26.18 10.27 -8.57
N ALA A 42 26.72 9.20 -9.16
CA ALA A 42 27.60 9.27 -10.32
C ALA A 42 26.78 9.23 -11.62
N GLY A 43 26.02 10.29 -11.92
CA GLY A 43 25.56 10.65 -13.27
C GLY A 43 24.71 9.65 -14.07
N GLN A 44 24.44 8.44 -13.57
CA GLN A 44 23.66 7.44 -14.28
C GLN A 44 22.18 7.79 -14.13
N ARG A 45 21.61 8.38 -15.19
CA ARG A 45 20.15 8.50 -15.36
C ARG A 45 19.52 7.14 -15.00
N ARG A 46 18.48 7.16 -14.16
CA ARG A 46 17.71 5.95 -13.81
C ARG A 46 17.39 5.24 -15.13
N LYS A 47 17.89 4.01 -15.30
CA LYS A 47 17.54 3.20 -16.47
C LYS A 47 16.02 3.08 -16.42
N VAL A 48 15.35 3.70 -17.40
CA VAL A 48 13.91 3.51 -17.59
C VAL A 48 13.71 2.00 -17.75
N GLU A 49 12.90 1.42 -16.88
CA GLU A 49 12.56 0.01 -16.94
C GLU A 49 11.92 -0.23 -18.30
N LYS A 50 12.58 -1.04 -19.11
CA LYS A 50 12.11 -1.36 -20.45
C LYS A 50 11.03 -2.41 -20.29
N ASP A 51 9.83 -2.07 -20.72
CA ASP A 51 8.73 -3.02 -20.78
C ASP A 51 9.18 -4.21 -21.64
N PRO A 52 9.17 -5.46 -21.12
CA PRO A 52 9.55 -6.65 -21.88
C PRO A 52 8.68 -6.84 -23.13
N GLY A 53 7.57 -6.10 -23.25
CA GLY A 53 6.77 -6.02 -24.46
C GLY A 53 6.01 -7.31 -24.72
N ILE A 54 5.22 -7.28 -25.80
CA ILE A 54 4.38 -8.41 -26.19
C ILE A 54 5.24 -9.46 -26.92
N PRO A 55 5.28 -10.71 -26.41
CA PRO A 55 6.00 -11.81 -27.06
C PRO A 55 5.53 -12.07 -28.50
N ASN A 56 6.43 -12.54 -29.36
CA ASN A 56 6.17 -12.67 -30.80
C ASN A 56 5.16 -13.75 -31.18
N GLU A 57 4.99 -14.77 -30.35
CA GLU A 57 4.13 -15.92 -30.61
C GLU A 57 2.65 -15.67 -30.29
N TRP A 58 2.31 -14.45 -29.86
CA TRP A 58 0.94 -14.15 -29.48
C TRP A 58 0.07 -13.89 -30.73
N PRO A 59 -0.98 -14.70 -30.96
CA PRO A 59 -1.78 -14.68 -32.20
C PRO A 59 -2.45 -13.34 -32.50
N PHE A 60 -2.64 -12.47 -31.51
CA PHE A 60 -3.26 -11.14 -31.66
C PHE A 60 -2.27 -9.99 -31.46
N LYS A 61 -0.96 -10.26 -31.55
CA LYS A 61 0.09 -9.25 -31.33
C LYS A 61 -0.11 -7.99 -32.15
N GLU A 62 -0.45 -8.10 -33.44
CA GLU A 62 -0.65 -6.94 -34.32
C GLU A 62 -1.86 -6.09 -33.92
N GLN A 63 -2.95 -6.75 -33.52
CA GLN A 63 -4.17 -6.07 -33.08
C GLN A 63 -3.93 -5.31 -31.78
N GLU A 64 -3.23 -5.93 -30.82
CA GLU A 64 -2.93 -5.30 -29.54
C GLU A 64 -1.91 -4.16 -29.68
N LEU A 65 -0.92 -4.31 -30.57
CA LEU A 65 0.07 -3.26 -30.81
C LEU A 65 -0.61 -2.02 -31.41
N LYS A 66 -1.55 -2.23 -32.36
CA LYS A 66 -2.37 -1.16 -32.94
C LYS A 66 -3.30 -0.50 -31.90
N ALA A 67 -3.91 -1.29 -31.00
CA ALA A 67 -4.74 -0.77 -29.92
C ALA A 67 -3.92 0.06 -28.90
N LEU A 68 -2.72 -0.40 -28.56
CA LEU A 68 -1.78 0.32 -27.69
C LEU A 68 -1.31 1.63 -28.32
N GLU A 69 -0.98 1.63 -29.61
CA GLU A 69 -0.62 2.83 -30.36
C GLU A 69 -1.76 3.84 -30.40
N ALA A 70 -2.99 3.39 -30.70
CA ALA A 70 -4.18 4.24 -30.67
C ALA A 70 -4.41 4.84 -29.29
N ARG A 71 -4.30 4.04 -28.22
CA ARG A 71 -4.44 4.52 -26.83
C ARG A 71 -3.36 5.54 -26.46
N ARG A 72 -2.11 5.33 -26.88
CA ARG A 72 -1.02 6.30 -26.68
C ARG A 72 -1.26 7.59 -27.46
N ALA A 73 -1.70 7.50 -28.71
CA ALA A 73 -1.99 8.66 -29.55
C ALA A 73 -3.13 9.51 -28.96
N GLN A 74 -4.22 8.86 -28.53
CA GLN A 74 -5.34 9.53 -27.86
C GLN A 74 -4.88 10.24 -26.57
N ALA A 75 -4.08 9.57 -25.74
CA ALA A 75 -3.58 10.18 -24.50
C ALA A 75 -2.66 11.39 -24.77
N LEU A 76 -1.84 11.35 -25.82
CA LEU A 76 -0.99 12.48 -26.21
C LEU A 76 -1.82 13.65 -26.74
N GLN A 77 -2.81 13.38 -27.60
CA GLN A 77 -3.75 14.39 -28.10
C GLN A 77 -4.52 15.06 -26.95
N GLU A 78 -5.04 14.28 -26.01
CA GLU A 78 -5.75 14.80 -24.84
C GLU A 78 -4.84 15.68 -23.97
N LEU A 79 -3.59 15.26 -23.75
CA LEU A 79 -2.61 16.06 -23.02
C LEU A 79 -2.25 17.35 -23.75
N GLU A 80 -2.18 17.34 -25.07
CA GLU A 80 -1.92 18.52 -25.88
C GLU A 80 -3.08 19.52 -25.85
N LEU A 81 -4.31 19.03 -26.01
CA LEU A 81 -5.53 19.84 -25.84
C LEU A 81 -5.61 20.44 -24.43
N LYS A 82 -5.33 19.65 -23.38
CA LYS A 82 -5.26 20.15 -22.00
C LYS A 82 -4.18 21.22 -21.81
N LYS A 83 -3.02 21.07 -22.44
CA LYS A 83 -1.96 22.09 -22.42
C LYS A 83 -2.37 23.36 -23.16
N GLN A 84 -3.02 23.23 -24.31
CA GLN A 84 -3.54 24.36 -25.09
C GLN A 84 -4.61 25.12 -24.31
N ALA A 85 -5.62 24.42 -23.78
CA ALA A 85 -6.67 25.00 -22.94
C ALA A 85 -6.10 25.72 -21.70
N ARG A 86 -5.07 25.14 -21.06
CA ARG A 86 -4.39 25.80 -19.93
C ARG A 86 -3.64 27.06 -20.35
N LYS A 87 -2.99 27.07 -21.51
CA LYS A 87 -2.31 28.25 -22.06
C LYS A 87 -3.30 29.34 -22.44
N GLU A 88 -4.40 28.97 -23.09
CA GLU A 88 -5.48 29.90 -23.47
C GLU A 88 -6.12 30.52 -22.22
N ARG A 89 -6.48 29.71 -21.21
CA ARG A 89 -6.98 30.21 -19.92
C ARG A 89 -5.98 31.13 -19.24
N ALA A 90 -4.68 30.84 -19.29
CA ALA A 90 -3.66 31.72 -18.74
C ALA A 90 -3.52 33.04 -19.53
N GLN A 91 -3.66 33.01 -20.85
CA GLN A 91 -3.65 34.21 -21.70
C GLN A 91 -4.90 35.06 -21.48
N LYS A 92 -6.10 34.48 -21.44
CA LYS A 92 -7.35 35.18 -21.10
C LYS A 92 -7.24 35.89 -19.74
N ARG A 93 -6.74 35.18 -18.72
CA ARG A 93 -6.46 35.77 -17.38
C ARG A 93 -5.43 36.91 -17.44
N LYS A 94 -4.40 36.82 -18.28
CA LYS A 94 -3.39 37.87 -18.45
C LYS A 94 -3.94 39.08 -19.23
N ALA A 95 -4.87 38.88 -20.15
CA ALA A 95 -5.52 39.91 -20.94
C ALA A 95 -6.68 40.62 -20.22
N GLY A 96 -7.03 40.22 -18.99
CA GLY A 96 -8.10 40.83 -18.22
C GLY A 96 -9.52 40.47 -18.69
N LEU A 97 -9.66 39.61 -19.69
CA LEU A 97 -10.94 38.97 -20.06
C LEU A 97 -11.20 37.82 -19.09
N LEU A 98 -11.66 38.17 -17.88
CA LEU A 98 -12.37 37.21 -17.03
C LEU A 98 -13.83 37.28 -17.47
N GLU A 99 -14.30 36.27 -18.21
CA GLU A 99 -15.72 36.13 -18.52
C GLU A 99 -16.45 35.77 -17.19
N ASP A 100 -17.49 36.52 -16.81
CA ASP A 100 -18.26 36.29 -15.57
C ASP A 100 -18.85 34.86 -15.50
N GLU A 101 -19.05 34.23 -16.66
CA GLU A 101 -19.44 32.83 -16.86
C GLU A 101 -18.44 31.82 -16.25
N ASP A 102 -17.13 32.09 -16.32
CA ASP A 102 -16.10 31.20 -15.77
C ASP A 102 -16.13 31.18 -14.23
N ILE A 103 -16.52 32.29 -13.60
CA ILE A 103 -16.63 32.41 -12.13
C ILE A 103 -17.88 31.68 -11.62
N ALA A 104 -19.01 31.85 -12.32
CA ALA A 104 -20.26 31.15 -12.00
C ALA A 104 -20.14 29.63 -12.18
N SER A 105 -19.49 29.18 -13.27
CA SER A 105 -19.19 27.77 -13.54
C SER A 105 -18.26 27.15 -12.48
N LEU A 106 -17.20 27.85 -12.07
CA LEU A 106 -16.31 27.38 -11.00
C LEU A 106 -17.03 27.30 -9.65
N ALA A 107 -17.87 28.29 -9.32
CA ALA A 107 -18.64 28.33 -8.09
C ALA A 107 -19.69 27.21 -8.04
N SER A 108 -20.36 26.94 -9.16
CA SER A 108 -21.29 25.82 -9.32
C SER A 108 -20.58 24.46 -9.18
N ALA A 109 -19.43 24.28 -9.85
CA ALA A 109 -18.65 23.05 -9.74
C ALA A 109 -18.11 22.81 -8.32
N ALA A 110 -17.65 23.86 -7.63
CA ALA A 110 -17.21 23.78 -6.23
C ALA A 110 -18.37 23.44 -5.29
N SER A 111 -19.55 24.01 -5.52
CA SER A 111 -20.77 23.74 -4.74
C SER A 111 -21.28 22.30 -4.99
N ALA A 112 -21.24 21.82 -6.24
CA ALA A 112 -21.59 20.45 -6.59
C ALA A 112 -20.65 19.45 -5.92
N GLN A 113 -19.33 19.68 -5.96
CA GLN A 113 -18.36 18.82 -5.27
C GLN A 113 -18.53 18.84 -3.75
N GLY A 114 -18.85 20.00 -3.15
CA GLY A 114 -19.18 20.10 -1.74
C GLY A 114 -20.42 19.29 -1.36
N SER A 115 -21.46 19.34 -2.20
CA SER A 115 -22.70 18.58 -2.00
C SER A 115 -22.50 17.06 -2.16
N GLU A 116 -21.67 16.61 -3.11
CA GLU A 116 -21.35 15.19 -3.30
C GLU A 116 -20.50 14.62 -2.16
N PHE A 117 -19.64 15.45 -1.55
CA PHE A 117 -18.86 15.05 -0.38
C PHE A 117 -19.72 14.98 0.89
N ALA A 118 -20.62 15.95 1.09
CA ALA A 118 -21.57 15.97 2.20
C ALA A 118 -22.64 14.85 2.10
N ALA A 119 -23.09 14.51 0.89
CA ALA A 119 -24.03 13.42 0.66
C ALA A 119 -23.41 12.03 0.90
N LYS A 120 -22.09 11.88 0.67
CA LYS A 120 -21.34 10.63 0.97
C LYS A 120 -21.06 10.43 2.46
N GLU A 121 -21.18 11.47 3.28
CA GLU A 121 -21.02 11.37 4.73
C GLU A 121 -22.32 10.87 5.41
N ASN A 122 -23.50 11.13 4.81
CA ASN A 122 -24.81 10.83 5.40
C ASN A 122 -25.61 9.71 4.70
N ALA A 123 -25.10 9.08 3.65
CA ALA A 123 -25.75 7.92 3.03
C ALA A 123 -25.34 6.62 3.75
N PRO A 124 -26.27 5.70 4.06
CA PRO A 124 -25.89 4.36 4.48
C PRO A 124 -25.19 3.71 3.28
N LEU A 125 -23.88 3.49 3.41
CA LEU A 125 -23.06 2.83 2.40
C LEU A 125 -23.64 1.44 2.14
N LEU A 126 -24.44 1.30 1.08
CA LEU A 126 -24.64 0.02 0.41
C LEU A 126 -23.29 -0.33 -0.23
N VAL A 127 -22.46 -0.99 0.56
CA VAL A 127 -21.14 -1.48 0.19
C VAL A 127 -21.34 -2.50 -0.92
N ALA A 128 -21.12 -2.06 -2.17
CA ALA A 128 -20.67 -2.97 -3.21
C ALA A 128 -19.42 -3.65 -2.65
N LYS A 129 -19.52 -4.96 -2.37
CA LYS A 129 -18.45 -5.82 -1.85
C LYS A 129 -17.32 -5.91 -2.88
N ILE A 130 -16.54 -4.86 -3.02
CA ILE A 130 -15.19 -4.94 -3.57
C ILE A 130 -14.31 -5.21 -2.36
N ASN A 131 -13.85 -6.45 -2.27
CA ASN A 131 -13.02 -6.95 -1.18
C ASN A 131 -11.62 -6.33 -1.30
N ASP A 132 -11.52 -5.03 -1.02
CA ASP A 132 -10.26 -4.31 -0.97
C ASP A 132 -9.55 -4.67 0.34
N HIS A 133 -8.70 -5.69 0.30
CA HIS A 133 -7.87 -6.15 1.42
C HIS A 133 -6.74 -5.17 1.76
N SER A 134 -6.86 -3.90 1.40
CA SER A 134 -5.90 -2.87 1.80
C SER A 134 -5.97 -2.66 3.31
N GLU A 135 -4.81 -2.35 3.92
CA GLU A 135 -4.72 -2.08 5.37
C GLU A 135 -5.71 -0.99 5.81
N ARG A 136 -5.97 0.00 4.94
CA ARG A 136 -6.91 1.09 5.20
C ARG A 136 -8.35 0.61 5.34
N SER A 137 -8.78 -0.36 4.53
CA SER A 137 -10.13 -0.92 4.62
C SER A 137 -10.30 -1.74 5.90
N PHE A 138 -9.27 -2.49 6.31
CA PHE A 138 -9.27 -3.21 7.59
C PHE A 138 -9.42 -2.27 8.79
N TYR A 139 -8.68 -1.16 8.83
CA TYR A 139 -8.84 -0.17 9.91
C TYR A 139 -10.24 0.44 9.96
N LYS A 140 -10.86 0.70 8.80
CA LYS A 140 -12.24 1.21 8.75
C LYS A 140 -13.25 0.22 9.34
N GLU A 141 -13.11 -1.06 9.03
CA GLU A 141 -13.98 -2.10 9.61
C GLU A 141 -13.72 -2.27 11.10
N LEU A 142 -12.45 -2.26 11.52
CA LEU A 142 -12.08 -2.37 12.93
C LEU A 142 -12.70 -1.26 13.78
N VAL A 143 -12.70 -0.01 13.29
CA VAL A 143 -13.35 1.11 13.98
C VAL A 143 -14.84 0.86 14.17
N LYS A 144 -15.55 0.39 13.12
CA LYS A 144 -16.98 0.06 13.21
C LYS A 144 -17.26 -1.04 14.24
N VAL A 145 -16.42 -2.08 14.28
CA VAL A 145 -16.55 -3.17 15.25
C VAL A 145 -16.33 -2.67 16.67
N ILE A 146 -15.32 -1.81 16.87
CA ILE A 146 -15.04 -1.20 18.18
C ILE A 146 -16.23 -0.36 18.62
N GLU A 147 -16.80 0.46 17.76
CA GLU A 147 -17.97 1.30 18.07
C GLU A 147 -19.19 0.48 18.47
N ALA A 148 -19.49 -0.59 17.72
CA ALA A 148 -20.66 -1.44 17.95
C ALA A 148 -20.54 -2.40 19.15
N SER A 149 -19.34 -2.60 19.70
CA SER A 149 -19.09 -3.57 20.77
C SER A 149 -18.88 -2.90 22.13
N ASP A 150 -19.48 -3.47 23.18
CA ASP A 150 -19.24 -3.08 24.59
C ASP A 150 -18.02 -3.81 25.21
N VAL A 151 -17.78 -5.03 24.76
CA VAL A 151 -16.70 -5.91 25.23
C VAL A 151 -15.92 -6.46 24.05
N ILE A 152 -14.59 -6.34 24.11
CA ILE A 152 -13.67 -6.85 23.10
C ILE A 152 -12.83 -7.95 23.73
N VAL A 153 -12.77 -9.11 23.07
CA VAL A 153 -11.96 -10.27 23.51
C VAL A 153 -10.73 -10.39 22.62
N GLU A 154 -9.56 -10.23 23.22
CA GLU A 154 -8.28 -10.45 22.55
C GLU A 154 -7.76 -11.85 22.88
N VAL A 155 -7.65 -12.69 21.86
CA VAL A 155 -7.19 -14.08 22.03
C VAL A 155 -5.67 -14.14 21.91
N LEU A 156 -5.01 -14.55 22.99
CA LEU A 156 -3.55 -14.69 23.08
C LEU A 156 -3.15 -16.16 22.99
N ASP A 157 -2.03 -16.46 22.33
CA ASP A 157 -1.44 -17.82 22.34
C ASP A 157 -0.63 -17.98 23.63
N ALA A 158 -0.93 -19.01 24.43
CA ALA A 158 -0.27 -19.23 25.70
C ALA A 158 1.26 -19.46 25.57
N ARG A 159 1.76 -19.85 24.39
CA ARG A 159 3.21 -20.01 24.14
C ARG A 159 3.98 -18.68 24.08
N ASP A 160 3.31 -17.61 23.62
CA ASP A 160 3.90 -16.28 23.54
C ASP A 160 2.81 -15.20 23.71
N PRO A 161 2.27 -15.05 24.94
CA PRO A 161 1.14 -14.16 25.19
C PRO A 161 1.52 -12.68 25.05
N LEU A 162 2.80 -12.34 25.18
CA LEU A 162 3.28 -10.97 24.99
C LEU A 162 3.48 -10.66 23.50
N GLY A 163 3.94 -11.63 22.69
CA GLY A 163 4.13 -11.46 21.25
C GLY A 163 2.83 -11.43 20.45
N THR A 164 1.78 -12.12 20.93
CA THR A 164 0.45 -12.07 20.29
C THR A 164 -0.43 -10.93 20.79
N ARG A 165 0.04 -10.11 21.75
CA ARG A 165 -0.73 -9.00 22.31
C ARG A 165 -0.50 -7.69 21.54
N CYS A 166 -1.58 -7.00 21.21
CA CYS A 166 -1.55 -5.73 20.47
C CYS A 166 -1.89 -4.53 21.36
N ILE A 167 -0.87 -3.92 21.96
CA ILE A 167 -1.01 -2.75 22.85
C ILE A 167 -1.63 -1.55 22.13
N ASP A 168 -1.37 -1.38 20.83
CA ASP A 168 -1.89 -0.26 20.06
C ASP A 168 -3.40 -0.38 19.83
N MET A 169 -3.91 -1.61 19.66
CA MET A 169 -5.34 -1.87 19.62
C MET A 169 -6.00 -1.55 20.97
N GLU A 170 -5.41 -1.98 22.09
CA GLU A 170 -5.94 -1.68 23.43
C GLU A 170 -6.01 -0.16 23.68
N LYS A 171 -4.96 0.58 23.30
CA LYS A 171 -4.94 2.04 23.39
C LYS A 171 -6.00 2.67 22.49
N MET A 172 -6.23 2.14 21.30
CA MET A 172 -7.24 2.65 20.37
C MET A 172 -8.65 2.48 20.94
N VAL A 173 -8.97 1.30 21.46
CA VAL A 173 -10.26 1.02 22.13
C VAL A 173 -10.46 1.95 23.32
N ARG A 174 -9.45 2.10 24.18
CA ARG A 174 -9.54 2.94 25.37
C ARG A 174 -9.60 4.44 25.06
N LYS A 175 -9.05 4.87 23.92
CA LYS A 175 -9.20 6.23 23.39
C LYS A 175 -10.59 6.48 22.81
N ALA A 176 -11.17 5.48 22.15
CA ALA A 176 -12.50 5.58 21.57
C ALA A 176 -13.57 5.69 22.67
N ASP A 177 -13.50 4.82 23.68
CA ASP A 177 -14.41 4.86 24.81
C ASP A 177 -13.77 4.22 26.08
N PRO A 178 -13.61 4.98 27.17
CA PRO A 178 -13.06 4.45 28.43
C PRO A 178 -13.94 3.38 29.11
N SER A 179 -15.23 3.33 28.80
CA SER A 179 -16.19 2.41 29.42
C SER A 179 -16.10 0.98 28.88
N LYS A 180 -15.53 0.82 27.68
CA LYS A 180 -15.41 -0.48 27.00
C LYS A 180 -14.39 -1.37 27.68
N ARG A 181 -14.74 -2.65 27.82
CA ARG A 181 -13.89 -3.65 28.48
C ARG A 181 -13.11 -4.46 27.46
N ILE A 182 -11.83 -4.66 27.74
CA ILE A 182 -10.95 -5.54 26.97
C ILE A 182 -10.67 -6.78 27.84
N VAL A 183 -10.98 -7.96 27.32
CA VAL A 183 -10.75 -9.25 27.98
C VAL A 183 -9.66 -9.99 27.23
N LEU A 184 -8.60 -10.38 27.93
CA LEU A 184 -7.52 -11.19 27.35
C LEU A 184 -7.83 -12.67 27.58
N LEU A 185 -8.03 -13.42 26.49
CA LEU A 185 -8.30 -14.85 26.52
C LEU A 185 -7.04 -15.63 26.15
N LEU A 186 -6.46 -16.34 27.11
CA LEU A 186 -5.33 -17.23 26.88
C LEU A 186 -5.80 -18.54 26.25
N ASN A 187 -5.39 -18.79 25.01
CA ASN A 187 -5.71 -19.98 24.23
C ASN A 187 -4.54 -20.97 24.19
N LYS A 188 -4.84 -22.27 24.02
CA LYS A 188 -3.86 -23.37 23.86
C LYS A 188 -2.98 -23.65 25.09
N ILE A 189 -3.52 -23.49 26.29
CA ILE A 189 -2.82 -23.70 27.56
C ILE A 189 -2.20 -25.11 27.70
N GLY A 190 -2.76 -26.15 27.07
CA GLY A 190 -2.26 -27.53 27.17
C GLY A 190 -0.98 -27.84 26.40
N ILE A 191 -0.41 -26.87 25.66
CA ILE A 191 0.84 -27.03 24.89
C ILE A 191 2.03 -26.37 25.62
N MET A 192 1.79 -25.77 26.78
CA MET A 192 2.83 -25.29 27.68
C MET A 192 3.31 -26.46 28.56
N THR A 193 4.34 -27.16 28.09
CA THR A 193 5.11 -28.17 28.85
C THR A 193 6.59 -27.87 28.71
#